data_AF-A0A0U2WMX1-F1
#
_entry.id   AF-A0A0U2WMX1-F1
#
_cell.length_a   1.000
_cell.length_b   1.000
_cell.length_c   1.000
_cell.angle_alpha   90.00
_cell.angle_beta   90.00
_cell.angle_gamma   90.00
#
_symmetry.space_group_name_H-M   'P 1'
#
loop_
_entity.id
_entity.type
_entity.pdbx_description
1 polymer ?
#
loop_
_entity_poly.entity_id
_entity_poly.type
_entity_poly.pdbx_seq_one_letter_code
_entity_poly.pdbx_strand_id
1 'polypeptide(L)'
;MSLSPTIDQYLLSTCLFIIDEFNELYKGFSKDDLKKIADESYNEMDICVRIGYPFRHMAHYTVGDARRKGAGKVNHDIYVSSKDFKIEVKYLKNWKSSSGTNSASKNWSVYQDDFNWLLQEIGEGNKGKRAFVIGWFNSVNNFSSLIQLGDGKTAGSKPLASEQKICYFPFLRRRSVPTFTSDLTYNYNSAYKVLPVSLIGEIDIDYNCIFLGNEKDVFHFAIYF
;
A
#
# COMPACT_ATOMS: atom_id res chain seq x y z
N MET A 1 -6.63 -30.61 8.04
CA MET A 1 -6.08 -29.56 7.16
C MET A 1 -4.70 -29.20 7.69
N SER A 2 -3.65 -29.29 6.89
CA SER A 2 -2.31 -28.89 7.32
C SER A 2 -2.32 -27.39 7.63
N LEU A 3 -1.90 -27.02 8.84
CA LEU A 3 -1.72 -25.63 9.29
C LEU A 3 -0.54 -25.00 8.53
N SER A 4 -0.71 -24.75 7.24
CA SER A 4 0.25 -23.99 6.46
C SER A 4 0.10 -22.50 6.82
N PRO A 5 1.19 -21.80 7.17
CA PRO A 5 1.12 -20.38 7.47
C PRO A 5 0.58 -19.59 6.27
N THR A 6 -0.29 -18.61 6.54
CA THR A 6 -0.90 -17.74 5.51
C THR A 6 0.06 -16.61 5.11
N ILE A 7 -0.19 -16.00 3.96
CA ILE A 7 0.69 -14.99 3.36
C ILE A 7 0.92 -13.77 4.28
N ASP A 8 -0.11 -13.35 5.01
CA ASP A 8 -0.07 -12.22 5.95
C ASP A 8 0.95 -12.44 7.07
N GLN A 9 1.14 -13.68 7.53
CA GLN A 9 2.10 -14.00 8.59
C GLN A 9 3.55 -13.79 8.12
N TYR A 10 3.87 -14.13 6.87
CA TYR A 10 5.18 -13.85 6.27
C TYR A 10 5.37 -12.36 6.06
N LEU A 11 4.36 -11.70 5.50
CA LEU A 11 4.41 -10.27 5.18
C LEU A 11 4.53 -9.41 6.43
N LEU A 12 3.82 -9.75 7.51
CA LEU A 12 3.89 -9.05 8.80
C LEU A 12 5.34 -8.99 9.30
N SER A 13 5.99 -10.13 9.44
CA SER A 13 7.38 -10.18 9.92
C SER A 13 8.32 -9.44 8.95
N THR A 14 8.13 -9.60 7.65
CA THR A 14 8.99 -8.99 6.64
C THR A 14 8.89 -7.46 6.65
N CYS A 15 7.67 -6.92 6.67
CA CYS A 15 7.42 -5.50 6.71
C CYS A 15 7.96 -4.86 8.00
N LEU A 16 7.85 -5.55 9.15
CA LEU A 16 8.43 -5.07 10.42
C LEU A 16 9.96 -4.96 10.34
N PHE A 17 10.66 -5.96 9.78
CA PHE A 17 12.11 -5.88 9.59
C PHE A 17 12.52 -4.74 8.65
N ILE A 18 11.75 -4.48 7.60
CA ILE A 18 12.02 -3.36 6.68
C ILE A 18 11.83 -2.01 7.39
N ILE A 19 10.79 -1.87 8.22
CA ILE A 19 10.58 -0.66 9.02
C ILE A 19 11.77 -0.44 9.97
N ASP A 20 12.19 -1.47 10.69
CA ASP A 20 13.34 -1.38 11.61
C ASP A 20 14.65 -1.01 10.88
N GLU A 21 14.91 -1.62 9.72
CA GLU A 21 16.07 -1.29 8.89
C GLU A 21 16.06 0.19 8.46
N PHE A 22 14.93 0.69 7.97
CA PHE A 22 14.83 2.08 7.56
C PHE A 22 14.90 3.05 8.75
N ASN A 23 14.31 2.68 9.89
CA ASN A 23 14.42 3.47 11.13
C ASN A 23 15.88 3.66 11.55
N GLU A 24 16.71 2.63 11.45
CA GLU A 24 18.14 2.75 11.74
C GLU A 24 18.90 3.51 10.65
N LEU A 25 18.61 3.25 9.37
CA LEU A 25 19.29 3.92 8.25
C LEU A 25 19.04 5.43 8.21
N TYR A 26 17.84 5.87 8.55
CA TYR A 26 17.42 7.28 8.48
C TYR A 26 17.18 7.90 9.86
N LYS A 27 17.82 7.34 10.88
CA LYS A 27 17.73 7.84 12.25
C LYS A 27 18.15 9.31 12.32
N GLY A 28 17.27 10.13 12.87
CA GLY A 28 17.51 11.58 13.04
C GLY A 28 17.30 12.43 11.79
N PHE A 29 16.84 11.85 10.67
CA PHE A 29 16.49 12.62 9.48
C PHE A 29 15.21 13.43 9.73
N SER A 30 15.15 14.65 9.17
CA SER A 30 13.93 15.44 9.18
C SER A 30 12.90 14.88 8.19
N LYS A 31 11.62 15.29 8.31
CA LYS A 31 10.60 14.91 7.32
C LYS A 31 10.96 15.37 5.90
N ASP A 32 11.59 16.53 5.76
CA ASP A 32 12.00 17.07 4.45
C ASP A 32 13.14 16.24 3.84
N ASP A 33 14.11 15.81 4.65
CA ASP A 33 15.17 14.90 4.19
C ASP A 33 14.60 13.54 3.80
N LEU A 34 13.72 12.97 4.63
CA LEU A 34 13.00 11.73 4.32
C LEU A 34 12.17 11.87 3.04
N LYS A 35 11.57 13.03 2.80
CA LYS A 35 10.77 13.28 1.60
C LYS A 35 11.62 13.23 0.35
N LYS A 36 12.81 13.84 0.39
CA LYS A 36 13.78 13.78 -0.71
C LYS A 36 14.23 12.34 -0.99
N ILE A 37 14.58 11.61 0.06
CA ILE A 37 14.94 10.18 -0.05
C ILE A 37 13.79 9.37 -0.66
N ALA A 38 12.57 9.56 -0.17
CA ALA A 38 11.39 8.84 -0.64
C ALA A 38 11.13 9.06 -2.14
N ASP A 39 11.23 10.30 -2.60
CA ASP A 39 10.93 10.64 -3.99
C ASP A 39 12.03 10.21 -4.96
N GLU A 40 13.30 10.35 -4.55
CA GLU A 40 14.47 10.28 -5.45
C GLU A 40 15.26 8.96 -5.35
N SER A 41 15.35 8.35 -4.16
CA SER A 41 16.27 7.22 -3.93
C SER A 41 15.61 5.85 -4.10
N TYR A 42 14.28 5.77 -4.06
CA TYR A 42 13.54 4.51 -4.12
C TYR A 42 12.51 4.46 -5.25
N ASN A 43 12.31 3.26 -5.78
CA ASN A 43 11.23 2.89 -6.66
C ASN A 43 10.49 1.65 -6.15
N GLU A 44 9.41 1.27 -6.85
CA GLU A 44 8.53 0.15 -6.47
C GLU A 44 9.25 -1.20 -6.44
N MET A 45 10.22 -1.42 -7.35
CA MET A 45 11.02 -2.64 -7.41
C MET A 45 11.94 -2.77 -6.18
N ASP A 46 12.50 -1.66 -5.67
CA ASP A 46 13.33 -1.70 -4.47
C ASP A 46 12.54 -2.21 -3.25
N ILE A 47 11.29 -1.77 -3.11
CA ILE A 47 10.39 -2.23 -2.05
C ILE A 47 9.95 -3.69 -2.31
N CYS A 48 9.65 -4.03 -3.56
CA CYS A 48 9.28 -5.38 -3.97
C CYS A 48 10.37 -6.41 -3.64
N VAL A 49 11.63 -6.11 -3.97
CA VAL A 49 12.78 -6.99 -3.65
C VAL A 49 12.93 -7.16 -2.14
N ARG A 50 12.77 -6.10 -1.35
CA ARG A 50 12.82 -6.18 0.12
C ARG A 50 11.72 -7.08 0.68
N ILE A 51 10.49 -6.95 0.19
CA ILE A 51 9.36 -7.80 0.59
C ILE A 51 9.58 -9.26 0.16
N GLY A 52 10.14 -9.48 -1.03
CA GLY A 52 10.39 -10.82 -1.56
C GLY A 52 11.61 -11.52 -0.96
N TYR A 53 12.54 -10.77 -0.36
CA TYR A 53 13.82 -11.28 0.11
C TYR A 53 13.75 -12.51 1.04
N PRO A 54 12.81 -12.58 2.01
CA PRO A 54 12.71 -13.74 2.90
C PRO A 54 12.35 -15.05 2.19
N PHE A 55 11.71 -14.99 1.03
CA PHE A 55 11.42 -16.17 0.20
C PHE A 55 12.63 -16.64 -0.62
N ARG A 56 13.71 -15.84 -0.68
CA ARG A 56 14.98 -16.16 -1.36
C ARG A 56 14.75 -16.67 -2.79
N HIS A 57 15.26 -17.86 -3.10
CA HIS A 57 15.16 -18.50 -4.42
C HIS A 57 13.74 -18.99 -4.76
N MET A 58 12.80 -18.93 -3.82
CA MET A 58 11.40 -19.31 -4.05
C MET A 58 10.57 -18.15 -4.64
N ALA A 59 11.06 -16.91 -4.53
CA ALA A 59 10.40 -15.74 -5.11
C ALA A 59 10.77 -15.58 -6.59
N HIS A 60 9.73 -15.51 -7.42
CA HIS A 60 9.82 -15.08 -8.82
C HIS A 60 9.29 -13.64 -8.90
N TYR A 61 10.12 -12.74 -9.41
CA TYR A 61 9.74 -11.33 -9.59
C TYR A 61 9.24 -11.10 -11.01
N THR A 62 8.06 -10.52 -11.14
CA THR A 62 7.53 -10.12 -12.44
C THR A 62 8.14 -8.78 -12.82
N VAL A 63 9.02 -8.79 -13.82
CA VAL A 63 9.48 -7.55 -14.46
C VAL A 63 8.54 -7.29 -15.63
N GLY A 64 7.96 -6.08 -15.71
CA GLY A 64 7.05 -5.70 -16.79
C GLY A 64 7.63 -5.99 -18.17
N ASP A 65 7.26 -7.13 -18.74
CA ASP A 65 7.76 -7.55 -20.05
C ASP A 65 6.96 -6.80 -21.11
N ALA A 66 7.48 -5.63 -21.51
CA ALA A 66 6.91 -4.77 -22.55
C ALA A 66 6.70 -5.49 -23.90
N ARG A 67 7.22 -6.71 -24.06
CA ARG A 67 7.06 -7.54 -25.26
C ARG A 67 5.75 -8.34 -25.30
N ARG A 68 5.00 -8.44 -24.20
CA ARG A 68 3.69 -9.13 -24.18
C ARG A 68 2.54 -8.16 -24.41
N LYS A 69 2.49 -7.52 -25.57
CA LYS A 69 1.33 -6.68 -26.00
C LYS A 69 0.04 -7.46 -26.26
N GLY A 70 -0.03 -8.76 -25.95
CA GLY A 70 -1.19 -9.62 -26.18
C GLY A 70 -1.45 -10.69 -25.11
N ALA A 71 -0.65 -10.77 -24.04
CA ALA A 71 -0.96 -11.59 -22.88
C ALA A 71 -1.36 -10.64 -21.75
N GLY A 72 -2.52 -10.86 -21.13
CA GLY A 72 -3.10 -9.96 -20.12
C GLY A 72 -2.11 -9.60 -18.99
N LYS A 73 -2.41 -8.49 -18.29
CA LYS A 73 -1.63 -8.00 -17.14
C LYS A 73 -1.34 -9.17 -16.18
N VAL A 74 -0.06 -9.43 -15.93
CA VAL A 74 0.34 -10.35 -14.86
C VAL A 74 0.08 -9.61 -13.55
N ASN A 75 -0.99 -9.97 -12.85
CA ASN A 75 -1.40 -9.32 -11.60
C ASN A 75 -0.64 -9.94 -10.42
N HIS A 76 0.67 -9.69 -10.36
CA HIS A 76 1.53 -9.86 -9.18
C HIS A 76 2.96 -9.44 -9.50
N ASP A 77 3.59 -8.77 -8.55
CA ASP A 77 5.01 -8.43 -8.59
C ASP A 77 5.90 -9.57 -8.05
N ILE A 78 5.39 -10.33 -7.08
CA ILE A 78 6.09 -11.46 -6.45
C ILE A 78 5.21 -12.71 -6.51
N TYR A 79 5.77 -13.81 -7.01
CA TYR A 79 5.13 -15.12 -7.02
C TYR A 79 6.00 -16.17 -6.31
N VAL A 80 5.42 -16.88 -5.34
CA VAL A 80 6.07 -17.98 -4.62
C VAL A 80 5.30 -19.27 -4.93
N SER A 81 5.69 -19.94 -6.01
CA SER A 81 4.99 -21.08 -6.60
C SER A 81 4.75 -22.22 -5.61
N SER A 82 5.77 -22.58 -4.84
CA SER A 82 5.74 -23.63 -3.83
C SER A 82 4.73 -23.42 -2.69
N LYS A 83 4.28 -22.18 -2.47
CA LYS A 83 3.25 -21.83 -1.49
C LYS A 83 1.95 -21.34 -2.14
N ASP A 84 1.93 -21.24 -3.47
CA ASP A 84 0.89 -20.57 -4.23
C ASP A 84 0.62 -19.17 -3.67
N PHE A 85 1.67 -18.37 -3.42
CA PHE A 85 1.51 -16.97 -2.99
C PHE A 85 1.70 -16.01 -4.16
N LYS A 86 0.79 -15.05 -4.31
CA LYS A 86 0.94 -13.90 -5.22
C LYS A 86 0.84 -12.60 -4.42
N ILE A 87 1.80 -11.71 -4.61
CA ILE A 87 1.86 -10.43 -3.91
C ILE A 87 1.98 -9.32 -4.96
N GLU A 88 1.05 -8.38 -4.93
CA GLU A 88 1.16 -7.10 -5.63
C GLU A 88 1.75 -6.08 -4.65
N VAL A 89 2.65 -5.22 -5.13
CA VAL A 89 3.32 -4.21 -4.32
C VAL A 89 3.13 -2.84 -4.96
N LYS A 90 2.79 -1.83 -4.15
CA LYS A 90 2.79 -0.43 -4.58
C LYS A 90 3.60 0.41 -3.61
N TYR A 91 4.50 1.21 -4.17
CA TYR A 91 5.26 2.19 -3.40
C TYR A 91 4.67 3.59 -3.62
N LEU A 92 4.22 4.23 -2.53
CA LEU A 92 3.71 5.59 -2.60
C LEU A 92 4.86 6.60 -2.45
N LYS A 93 4.96 7.48 -3.44
CA LYS A 93 5.81 8.67 -3.41
C LYS A 93 5.22 9.76 -4.27
N ASN A 94 5.80 10.96 -4.20
CA ASN A 94 5.46 12.00 -5.15
C ASN A 94 6.41 11.97 -6.35
N TRP A 95 5.82 12.05 -7.53
CA TRP A 95 6.50 12.20 -8.80
C TRP A 95 6.58 13.66 -9.19
N LYS A 96 7.52 13.95 -10.09
CA LYS A 96 7.67 15.27 -10.69
C LYS A 96 6.39 15.64 -11.46
N SER A 97 5.75 16.72 -11.04
CA SER A 97 4.60 17.29 -11.72
C SER A 97 5.04 18.04 -12.97
N SER A 98 4.06 18.50 -13.78
CA SER A 98 4.32 19.37 -14.94
C SER A 98 5.02 20.69 -14.56
N SER A 99 4.86 21.16 -13.32
CA SER A 99 5.57 22.34 -12.79
C SER A 99 6.99 22.04 -12.28
N GLY A 100 7.45 20.79 -12.41
CA GLY A 100 8.81 20.39 -12.05
C GLY A 100 9.02 20.09 -10.56
N THR A 101 7.98 20.13 -9.74
CA THR A 101 8.02 19.83 -8.30
C THR A 101 7.54 18.41 -8.01
N ASN A 102 8.11 17.72 -7.03
CA ASN A 102 7.66 16.37 -6.65
C ASN A 102 6.36 16.43 -5.82
N SER A 103 5.24 16.61 -6.50
CA SER A 103 3.90 16.77 -5.90
C SER A 103 2.82 15.90 -6.55
N ALA A 104 3.10 15.22 -7.66
CA ALA A 104 2.13 14.36 -8.32
C ALA A 104 2.07 12.98 -7.65
N SER A 105 0.87 12.41 -7.48
CA SER A 105 0.68 11.01 -7.07
C SER A 105 0.20 10.17 -8.25
N LYS A 106 0.33 8.84 -8.18
CA LYS A 106 -0.33 7.95 -9.15
C LYS A 106 -1.85 8.17 -9.13
N ASN A 107 -2.50 7.92 -10.26
CA ASN A 107 -3.96 8.02 -10.39
C ASN A 107 -4.65 6.96 -9.54
N TRP A 108 -5.82 7.31 -8.99
CA TRP A 108 -6.63 6.37 -8.19
C TRP A 108 -6.92 5.05 -8.92
N SER A 109 -7.20 5.10 -10.23
CA SER A 109 -7.55 3.92 -11.03
C SER A 109 -6.51 2.81 -10.94
N VAL A 110 -5.22 3.14 -10.83
CA VAL A 110 -4.15 2.15 -10.69
C VAL A 110 -4.33 1.34 -9.42
N TYR A 111 -4.57 2.01 -8.29
CA TYR A 111 -4.82 1.33 -7.01
C TYR A 111 -6.15 0.58 -7.02
N GLN A 112 -7.16 1.13 -7.69
CA GLN A 112 -8.46 0.48 -7.82
C GLN A 112 -8.36 -0.84 -8.57
N ASP A 113 -7.57 -0.92 -9.64
CA ASP A 113 -7.36 -2.16 -10.38
C ASP A 113 -6.73 -3.24 -9.50
N ASP A 114 -5.75 -2.87 -8.67
CA ASP A 114 -5.06 -3.82 -7.77
C ASP A 114 -5.97 -4.26 -6.61
N PHE A 115 -6.79 -3.35 -6.07
CA PHE A 115 -7.83 -3.70 -5.09
C PHE A 115 -8.90 -4.63 -5.67
N ASN A 116 -9.37 -4.34 -6.88
CA ASN A 116 -10.36 -5.16 -7.58
C ASN A 116 -9.81 -6.57 -7.85
N TRP A 117 -8.55 -6.67 -8.28
CA TRP A 117 -7.88 -7.95 -8.47
C TRP A 117 -7.86 -8.77 -7.17
N LEU A 118 -7.46 -8.16 -6.05
CA LEU A 118 -7.39 -8.87 -4.78
C LEU A 118 -8.77 -9.32 -4.29
N LEU A 119 -9.78 -8.44 -4.40
CA LEU A 119 -11.17 -8.79 -4.06
C LEU A 119 -11.67 -9.98 -4.89
N GLN A 120 -11.42 -9.97 -6.20
CA GLN A 120 -11.77 -11.07 -7.08
C GLN A 120 -11.09 -12.37 -6.63
N GLU A 121 -9.78 -12.36 -6.41
CA GLU A 121 -9.06 -13.59 -6.04
C GLU A 121 -9.51 -14.13 -4.67
N ILE A 122 -9.82 -13.26 -3.70
CA ILE A 122 -10.38 -13.67 -2.41
C ILE A 122 -11.77 -14.29 -2.61
N GLY A 123 -12.64 -13.66 -3.42
CA GLY A 123 -13.96 -14.20 -3.77
C GLY A 123 -13.88 -15.55 -4.49
N GLU A 124 -12.82 -15.80 -5.25
CA GLU A 124 -12.52 -17.08 -5.90
C GLU A 124 -11.89 -18.14 -4.95
N GLY A 125 -11.76 -17.82 -3.66
CA GLY A 125 -11.28 -18.75 -2.64
C GLY A 125 -9.76 -18.75 -2.42
N ASN A 126 -9.03 -17.76 -2.95
CA ASN A 126 -7.57 -17.64 -2.76
C ASN A 126 -7.18 -16.82 -1.53
N LYS A 127 -8.08 -16.67 -0.55
CA LYS A 127 -7.78 -15.98 0.70
C LYS A 127 -6.57 -16.62 1.42
N GLY A 128 -5.72 -15.78 2.00
CA GLY A 128 -4.49 -16.22 2.69
C GLY A 128 -3.35 -16.62 1.75
N LYS A 129 -3.55 -16.50 0.44
CA LYS A 129 -2.55 -16.77 -0.62
C LYS A 129 -2.31 -15.58 -1.55
N ARG A 130 -3.08 -14.51 -1.40
CA ARG A 130 -3.01 -13.31 -2.21
C ARG A 130 -2.86 -12.13 -1.27
N ALA A 131 -2.01 -11.18 -1.65
CA ALA A 131 -1.86 -9.96 -0.90
C ALA A 131 -1.60 -8.79 -1.82
N PHE A 132 -2.05 -7.63 -1.38
CA PHE A 132 -1.66 -6.34 -1.94
C PHE A 132 -0.98 -5.54 -0.84
N VAL A 133 0.27 -5.14 -1.06
CA VAL A 133 1.09 -4.43 -0.07
C VAL A 133 1.38 -3.03 -0.57
N ILE A 134 1.05 -2.04 0.25
CA ILE A 134 1.36 -0.64 -0.01
C ILE A 134 2.42 -0.19 0.99
N GLY A 135 3.56 0.32 0.51
CA GLY A 135 4.64 0.87 1.35
C GLY A 135 4.88 2.34 1.07
N TRP A 136 5.23 3.13 2.09
CA TRP A 136 5.58 4.55 1.93
C TRP A 136 6.41 5.10 3.09
N PHE A 137 7.22 6.12 2.82
CA PHE A 137 7.90 6.87 3.88
C PHE A 137 6.93 7.76 4.65
N ASN A 138 7.11 7.84 5.97
CA ASN A 138 6.41 8.78 6.87
C ASN A 138 6.99 10.21 6.76
N SER A 139 7.10 10.70 5.53
CA SER A 139 7.74 11.98 5.18
C SER A 139 6.75 13.10 4.88
N VAL A 140 5.44 12.80 4.88
CA VAL A 140 4.37 13.78 4.63
C VAL A 140 3.52 14.00 5.88
N ASN A 141 2.80 15.12 5.91
CA ASN A 141 1.87 15.41 7.02
C ASN A 141 0.51 14.75 6.83
N ASN A 142 0.07 14.60 5.58
CA ASN A 142 -1.23 14.02 5.25
C ASN A 142 -1.04 12.86 4.28
N PHE A 143 -1.66 11.71 4.57
CA PHE A 143 -1.61 10.54 3.68
C PHE A 143 -2.15 10.84 2.28
N SER A 144 -3.14 11.73 2.19
CA SER A 144 -3.72 12.23 0.93
C SER A 144 -2.73 13.00 0.04
N SER A 145 -1.56 13.39 0.55
CA SER A 145 -0.46 13.91 -0.27
C SER A 145 0.21 12.83 -1.13
N LEU A 146 0.08 11.55 -0.77
CA LEU A 146 0.69 10.42 -1.46
C LEU A 146 -0.30 9.65 -2.36
N ILE A 147 -1.60 9.84 -2.14
CA ILE A 147 -2.67 9.10 -2.84
C ILE A 147 -3.94 9.95 -3.03
N GLN A 148 -4.59 9.80 -4.18
CA GLN A 148 -5.74 10.63 -4.59
C GLN A 148 -7.07 10.21 -3.90
N LEU A 149 -7.28 10.68 -2.67
CA LEU A 149 -8.50 10.38 -1.89
C LEU A 149 -9.66 11.35 -2.10
N GLY A 150 -9.51 12.36 -2.97
CA GLY A 150 -10.56 13.33 -3.26
C GLY A 150 -11.75 12.73 -4.02
N ASP A 151 -12.93 13.34 -3.87
CA ASP A 151 -14.16 12.98 -4.57
C ASP A 151 -14.17 13.30 -6.08
N GLY A 152 -13.21 14.11 -6.54
CA GLY A 152 -13.09 14.56 -7.93
C GLY A 152 -14.18 15.55 -8.37
N LYS A 153 -15.10 15.92 -7.48
CA LYS A 153 -16.19 16.87 -7.73
C LYS A 153 -15.85 18.25 -7.20
N THR A 154 -15.11 18.31 -6.09
CA THR A 154 -14.67 19.56 -5.48
C THR A 154 -13.36 20.01 -6.13
N ALA A 155 -13.42 21.05 -6.95
CA ALA A 155 -12.23 21.69 -7.50
C ALA A 155 -11.47 22.47 -6.43
N GLY A 156 -10.13 22.42 -6.44
CA GLY A 156 -9.26 23.24 -5.59
C GLY A 156 -8.26 22.45 -4.75
N SER A 157 -7.52 23.17 -3.91
CA SER A 157 -6.42 22.62 -3.09
C SER A 157 -6.87 21.82 -1.88
N LYS A 158 -8.17 21.82 -1.57
CA LYS A 158 -8.78 21.09 -0.45
C LYS A 158 -10.04 20.34 -0.91
N PRO A 159 -9.89 19.24 -1.67
CA PRO A 159 -11.04 18.45 -2.09
C PRO A 159 -11.67 17.73 -0.89
N LEU A 160 -12.99 17.55 -0.95
CA LEU A 160 -13.72 16.66 -0.06
C LEU A 160 -13.22 15.23 -0.23
N ALA A 161 -13.15 14.48 0.87
CA ALA A 161 -12.71 13.11 0.84
C ALA A 161 -13.80 12.19 0.25
N SER A 162 -13.39 11.23 -0.58
CA SER A 162 -14.29 10.28 -1.21
C SER A 162 -14.57 9.09 -0.29
N GLU A 163 -15.80 8.92 0.15
CA GLU A 163 -16.22 7.77 0.96
C GLU A 163 -15.90 6.42 0.28
N GLN A 164 -16.06 6.37 -1.05
CA GLN A 164 -15.75 5.21 -1.89
C GLN A 164 -14.26 4.85 -1.93
N LYS A 165 -13.37 5.78 -1.57
CA LYS A 165 -11.93 5.55 -1.52
C LYS A 165 -11.43 5.34 -0.09
N ILE A 166 -11.98 6.09 0.86
CA ILE A 166 -11.60 6.03 2.28
C ILE A 166 -11.89 4.64 2.88
N CYS A 167 -12.94 3.96 2.43
CA CYS A 167 -13.29 2.62 2.91
C CYS A 167 -12.15 1.60 2.78
N TYR A 168 -11.24 1.78 1.81
CA TYR A 168 -10.04 0.94 1.65
C TYR A 168 -8.96 1.21 2.69
N PHE A 169 -9.06 2.26 3.51
CA PHE A 169 -8.02 2.65 4.46
C PHE A 169 -8.60 2.74 5.89
N PRO A 170 -8.94 1.60 6.51
CA PRO A 170 -9.61 1.56 7.83
C PRO A 170 -8.72 2.08 8.98
N PHE A 171 -7.44 2.31 8.70
CA PHE A 171 -6.48 2.92 9.62
C PHE A 171 -6.47 4.46 9.57
N LEU A 172 -7.31 5.11 8.76
CA LEU A 172 -7.49 6.55 8.75
C LEU A 172 -8.66 6.97 9.64
N ARG A 173 -8.50 8.08 10.37
CA ARG A 173 -9.57 8.75 11.13
C ARG A 173 -9.87 10.13 10.57
N ARG A 174 -11.12 10.55 10.72
CA ARG A 174 -11.63 11.87 10.34
C ARG A 174 -11.54 12.83 11.52
N ARG A 175 -11.11 14.08 11.27
CA ARG A 175 -11.07 15.13 12.30
C ARG A 175 -12.25 16.11 12.26
N SER A 176 -13.02 16.12 11.18
CA SER A 176 -14.04 17.12 10.90
C SER A 176 -15.18 16.54 10.06
N VAL A 177 -16.35 17.20 10.11
CA VAL A 177 -17.48 16.97 9.21
C VAL A 177 -17.94 18.33 8.66
N PRO A 178 -17.97 18.56 7.33
CA PRO A 178 -17.55 17.64 6.26
C PRO A 178 -16.04 17.34 6.30
N THR A 179 -15.65 16.15 5.88
CA THR A 179 -14.24 15.72 5.91
C THR A 179 -13.52 16.11 4.63
N PHE A 180 -12.49 16.96 4.73
CA PHE A 180 -11.57 17.20 3.63
C PHE A 180 -10.45 16.15 3.62
N THR A 181 -9.83 15.95 2.46
CA THR A 181 -8.68 15.03 2.33
C THR A 181 -7.52 15.38 3.27
N SER A 182 -7.36 16.65 3.65
CA SER A 182 -6.37 17.12 4.65
C SER A 182 -6.73 16.78 6.09
N ASP A 183 -7.98 16.44 6.36
CA ASP A 183 -8.48 16.15 7.71
C ASP A 183 -8.38 14.66 8.06
N LEU A 184 -7.91 13.85 7.10
CA LEU A 184 -7.60 12.44 7.26
C LEU A 184 -6.23 12.27 7.91
N THR A 185 -6.21 11.59 9.04
CA THR A 185 -4.97 11.31 9.78
C THR A 185 -4.88 9.85 10.17
N TYR A 186 -3.66 9.34 10.35
CA TYR A 186 -3.45 7.97 10.81
C TYR A 186 -4.08 7.78 12.19
N ASN A 187 -4.72 6.63 12.37
CA ASN A 187 -5.15 6.11 13.66
C ASN A 187 -4.15 5.04 14.12
N TYR A 188 -3.02 5.46 14.68
CA TYR A 188 -1.97 4.54 15.15
C TYR A 188 -2.47 3.56 16.24
N ASN A 189 -3.59 3.84 16.92
CA ASN A 189 -4.21 2.88 17.83
C ASN A 189 -4.75 1.61 17.14
N SER A 190 -4.95 1.69 15.83
CA SER A 190 -5.35 0.58 14.96
C SER A 190 -4.15 -0.12 14.31
N ALA A 191 -2.92 0.38 14.50
CA ALA A 191 -1.73 -0.25 13.95
C ALA A 191 -1.53 -1.65 14.55
N TYR A 192 -0.91 -2.53 13.75
CA TYR A 192 -0.59 -3.92 14.09
C TYR A 192 -1.81 -4.81 14.40
N LYS A 193 -3.03 -4.34 14.08
CA LYS A 193 -4.28 -5.10 14.22
C LYS A 193 -4.83 -5.45 12.85
N VAL A 194 -5.51 -6.59 12.76
CA VAL A 194 -6.34 -6.95 11.61
C VAL A 194 -7.57 -6.05 11.63
N LEU A 195 -7.75 -5.27 10.57
CA LEU A 195 -8.87 -4.35 10.39
C LEU A 195 -9.73 -4.84 9.22
N PRO A 196 -11.06 -5.00 9.41
CA PRO A 196 -11.94 -5.30 8.30
C PRO A 196 -11.99 -4.11 7.34
N VAL A 197 -11.99 -4.40 6.04
CA VAL A 197 -12.17 -3.39 4.99
C VAL A 197 -13.64 -3.36 4.60
N SER A 198 -14.39 -2.42 5.17
CA SER A 198 -15.83 -2.28 4.95
C SER A 198 -16.13 -1.47 3.69
N LEU A 199 -16.17 -2.14 2.54
CA LEU A 199 -16.49 -1.51 1.26
C LEU A 199 -17.97 -1.08 1.20
N ILE A 200 -18.24 -0.03 0.43
CA ILE A 200 -19.60 0.49 0.24
C ILE A 200 -20.30 -0.37 -0.80
N GLY A 201 -21.40 -1.02 -0.41
CA GLY A 201 -22.19 -1.92 -1.26
C GLY A 201 -22.37 -3.29 -0.61
N GLU A 202 -23.07 -4.20 -1.31
CA GLU A 202 -23.30 -5.58 -0.84
C GLU A 202 -22.11 -6.48 -1.19
N ILE A 203 -20.93 -6.18 -0.64
CA ILE A 203 -19.73 -7.01 -0.79
C ILE A 203 -19.51 -7.77 0.52
N ASP A 204 -20.00 -9.01 0.60
CA ASP A 204 -19.75 -9.92 1.71
C ASP A 204 -18.48 -10.75 1.44
N ILE A 205 -17.33 -10.09 1.53
CA ILE A 205 -16.01 -10.71 1.36
C ILE A 205 -15.20 -10.43 2.62
N ASP A 206 -14.60 -11.48 3.19
CA ASP A 206 -13.71 -11.40 4.34
C ASP A 206 -12.36 -10.79 3.94
N TYR A 207 -12.37 -9.49 3.65
CA TYR A 207 -11.27 -8.70 3.14
C TYR A 207 -10.66 -7.83 4.25
N ASN A 208 -9.37 -8.02 4.52
CA ASN A 208 -8.73 -7.43 5.69
C ASN A 208 -7.53 -6.56 5.33
N CYS A 209 -7.20 -5.65 6.24
CA CYS A 209 -6.04 -4.79 6.17
C CYS A 209 -5.28 -4.82 7.51
N ILE A 210 -3.94 -4.89 7.46
CA ILE A 210 -3.08 -4.58 8.60
C ILE A 210 -2.26 -3.34 8.26
N PHE A 211 -2.39 -2.30 9.08
CA PHE A 211 -1.52 -1.12 9.03
C PHE A 211 -0.32 -1.32 9.95
N LEU A 212 0.89 -1.14 9.45
CA LEU A 212 2.14 -1.31 10.17
C LEU A 212 2.90 0.01 10.21
N GLY A 213 3.19 0.45 11.43
CA GLY A 213 3.89 1.71 11.68
C GLY A 213 3.34 2.46 12.88
N ASN A 214 4.20 3.24 13.50
CA ASN A 214 3.84 4.22 14.52
C ASN A 214 4.34 5.62 14.12
N GLU A 215 3.94 6.64 14.89
CA GLU A 215 4.25 8.04 14.58
C GLU A 215 5.74 8.35 14.42
N LYS A 216 6.62 7.57 15.07
CA LYS A 216 8.07 7.74 15.03
C LYS A 216 8.77 6.90 13.96
N ASP A 217 8.05 5.96 13.33
CA ASP A 217 8.63 5.15 12.26
C ASP A 217 8.82 6.01 11.00
N VAL A 218 9.93 5.80 10.30
CA VAL A 218 10.25 6.53 9.07
C VAL A 218 9.55 5.94 7.85
N PHE A 219 9.00 4.72 7.98
CA PHE A 219 8.34 3.99 6.91
C PHE A 219 7.11 3.25 7.44
N HIS A 220 6.09 3.14 6.61
CA HIS A 220 4.83 2.48 6.93
C HIS A 220 4.46 1.46 5.86
N PHE A 221 3.66 0.48 6.25
CA PHE A 221 3.00 -0.45 5.34
C PHE A 221 1.50 -0.55 5.60
N ALA A 222 0.74 -0.87 4.55
CA ALA A 222 -0.60 -1.42 4.63
C ALA A 222 -0.62 -2.74 3.86
N ILE A 223 -1.01 -3.83 4.51
CA ILE A 223 -1.07 -5.17 3.94
C ILE A 223 -2.54 -5.57 3.81
N TYR A 224 -2.99 -5.85 2.60
CA TYR A 224 -4.34 -6.30 2.29
C TYR A 224 -4.33 -7.78 1.90
N PHE A 225 -5.31 -8.57 2.38
CA PHE A 225 -5.36 -10.02 2.19
C PHE A 225 -6.74 -10.63 2.49
#